data_AF-A0AA34W7E4-F1
#
_entry.id   AF-A0AA34W7E4-F1
#
_cell.length_a   1.000
_cell.length_b   1.000
_cell.length_c   1.000
_cell.angle_alpha   90.00
_cell.angle_beta   90.00
_cell.angle_gamma   90.00
#
_symmetry.space_group_name_H-M   'P 1'
#
loop_
_entity.id
_entity.type
_entity.pdbx_description
1 polymer ?
#
loop_
_entity_poly.entity_id
_entity_poly.type
_entity_poly.pdbx_seq_one_letter_code
_entity_poly.pdbx_strand_id
1 'polypeptide(L)' 'MTRITIHILNAQKKLTAHAEWLQATLASTYVKAKRLMPLPALDVVVKAGKFVIPEKGHAGFCPEAGMTYPQY' A
#
# COMPACT_ATOMS: atom_id res chain seq x y z
N MET A 1 -8.25 -16.22 14.72
CA MET A 1 -8.06 -16.13 13.25
C MET A 1 -7.14 -14.96 12.95
N THR A 2 -5.97 -15.19 12.38
CA THR A 2 -5.08 -14.14 11.87
C THR A 2 -5.63 -13.68 10.51
N ARG A 3 -6.00 -12.41 10.38
CA ARG A 3 -6.71 -11.87 9.21
C ARG A 3 -5.96 -10.66 8.68
N ILE A 4 -5.82 -10.59 7.36
CA ILE A 4 -5.41 -9.37 6.66
C ILE A 4 -6.62 -8.77 5.97
N THR A 5 -6.81 -7.46 6.11
CA THR A 5 -7.80 -6.70 5.35
C THR A 5 -7.05 -5.74 4.43
N ILE A 6 -7.37 -5.75 3.14
CA ILE A 6 -6.71 -4.89 2.15
C ILE A 6 -7.73 -3.90 1.63
N HIS A 7 -7.46 -2.61 1.82
CA HIS A 7 -8.27 -1.50 1.35
C HIS A 7 -7.55 -0.81 0.19
N ILE A 8 -8.11 -0.89 -1.02
CA ILE A 8 -7.55 -0.20 -2.19
C ILE A 8 -8.33 1.09 -2.44
N LEU A 9 -7.70 2.22 -2.15
CA LEU A 9 -8.24 3.55 -2.44
C LEU A 9 -7.95 3.90 -3.90
N ASN A 10 -8.93 3.63 -4.76
CA ASN A 10 -8.79 3.73 -6.22
C ASN A 10 -9.82 4.69 -6.85
N ALA A 11 -10.03 5.87 -6.25
CA ALA A 11 -11.00 6.85 -6.74
C ALA A 11 -10.73 7.30 -8.19
N GLN A 12 -9.46 7.37 -8.59
CA GLN A 12 -9.03 7.76 -9.94
C GLN A 12 -8.86 6.56 -10.91
N LYS A 13 -9.27 5.35 -10.52
CA LYS A 13 -9.12 4.10 -11.29
C LYS A 13 -7.67 3.72 -11.67
N LYS A 14 -6.65 4.44 -11.20
CA LYS A 14 -5.22 4.22 -11.48
C LYS A 14 -4.69 2.85 -11.01
N LEU A 15 -5.32 2.24 -10.02
CA LEU A 15 -4.93 0.91 -9.51
C LEU A 15 -5.77 -0.23 -10.07
N THR A 16 -6.76 0.04 -10.93
CA THR A 16 -7.74 -0.97 -11.36
C THR A 16 -7.05 -2.16 -12.04
N ALA A 17 -6.11 -1.88 -12.94
CA ALA A 17 -5.35 -2.91 -13.65
C ALA A 17 -4.44 -3.75 -12.74
N HIS A 18 -4.13 -3.25 -11.54
CA HIS A 18 -3.23 -3.90 -10.59
C HIS A 18 -3.94 -4.41 -9.34
N ALA A 19 -5.25 -4.19 -9.20
CA ALA A 19 -5.97 -4.43 -7.96
C ALA A 19 -5.93 -5.91 -7.54
N GLU A 20 -6.16 -6.82 -8.50
CA GLU A 20 -6.08 -8.27 -8.25
C GLU A 20 -4.67 -8.71 -7.89
N TRP A 21 -3.68 -8.23 -8.65
CA TRP A 21 -2.26 -8.52 -8.39
C TRP A 21 -1.82 -8.03 -7.01
N LEU A 22 -2.23 -6.82 -6.61
CA LEU A 22 -1.95 -6.23 -5.30
C LEU A 22 -2.57 -7.08 -4.18
N GLN A 23 -3.83 -7.47 -4.32
CA GLN A 23 -4.50 -8.33 -3.33
C GLN A 23 -3.79 -9.68 -3.19
N ALA A 24 -3.53 -10.36 -4.30
CA ALA A 24 -2.90 -11.68 -4.29
C ALA A 24 -1.47 -11.62 -3.69
N THR A 25 -0.69 -10.62 -4.09
CA THR A 25 0.70 -10.48 -3.64
C THR A 25 0.79 -10.14 -2.16
N LEU A 26 -0.03 -9.20 -1.67
CA LEU A 26 -0.06 -8.82 -0.26
C LEU A 26 -0.58 -9.96 0.62
N ALA A 27 -1.63 -10.67 0.19
CA ALA A 27 -2.15 -11.83 0.92
C ALA A 27 -1.11 -12.97 0.98
N SER A 28 -0.46 -13.29 -0.14
CA SER A 28 0.62 -14.29 -0.18
C SER A 28 1.79 -13.92 0.72
N THR A 29 2.17 -12.63 0.72
CA THR A 29 3.24 -12.11 1.58
C THR A 29 2.88 -12.24 3.06
N TYR A 30 1.64 -11.92 3.43
CA TYR A 30 1.15 -12.12 4.81
C TYR A 30 1.25 -13.57 5.25
N VAL A 31 0.83 -14.52 4.39
CA VAL A 31 0.94 -15.96 4.67
C VAL A 31 2.39 -16.40 4.88
N LYS A 32 3.32 -15.91 4.04
CA LYS A 32 4.74 -16.21 4.18
C LYS A 32 5.32 -15.63 5.47
N ALA A 33 5.07 -14.36 5.75
CA ALA A 33 5.60 -13.68 6.92
C ALA A 33 5.07 -14.29 8.23
N LYS A 34 3.78 -14.69 8.26
CA LYS A 34 3.18 -15.38 9.41
C LYS A 34 3.87 -16.70 9.76
N ARG A 35 4.47 -17.40 8.79
CA ARG A 35 5.23 -18.63 9.05
C ARG A 35 6.55 -18.36 9.77
N LEU A 36 7.10 -17.16 9.61
CA LEU A 36 8.40 -16.77 10.17
C LEU A 36 8.25 -16.07 11.53
N MET A 37 7.14 -15.39 11.76
CA MET A 37 6.86 -14.71 13.02
C MET A 37 5.37 -14.64 13.34
N PRO A 38 4.98 -14.57 14.63
CA PRO A 38 3.61 -14.30 15.02
C PRO A 38 3.19 -12.93 14.48
N LEU A 39 2.26 -12.92 13.53
CA LEU A 39 1.66 -11.68 13.03
C LEU A 39 0.24 -11.53 13.56
N PRO A 40 -0.11 -10.37 14.13
CA PRO A 40 -1.49 -10.05 14.50
C PRO A 40 -2.36 -9.86 13.24
N ALA A 41 -3.63 -9.54 13.45
CA ALA A 41 -4.47 -9.04 12.37
C ALA A 41 -3.89 -7.73 11.83
N LEU A 42 -3.97 -7.52 10.51
CA LEU A 42 -3.35 -6.39 9.83
C LEU A 42 -4.32 -5.73 8.85
N ASP A 43 -4.47 -4.41 8.95
CA ASP A 43 -5.20 -3.61 7.97
C ASP A 43 -4.19 -2.87 7.07
N VAL A 44 -4.26 -3.13 5.77
CA VAL A 44 -3.34 -2.59 4.77
C VAL A 44 -4.11 -1.67 3.84
N VAL A 45 -3.68 -0.41 3.76
CA VAL A 45 -4.26 0.59 2.86
C VAL A 45 -3.31 0.83 1.69
N VAL A 46 -3.82 0.61 0.48
CA VAL A 46 -3.10 0.88 -0.78
C VAL A 46 -3.75 2.07 -1.45
N LYS A 47 -2.97 3.11 -1.75
CA LYS A 47 -3.42 4.29 -2.49
C LYS A 47 -2.47 4.59 -3.63
N ALA A 48 -3.00 5.01 -4.77
CA ALA A 48 -2.18 5.59 -5.82
C ALA A 48 -1.72 6.97 -5.35
N GLY A 49 -0.44 7.12 -5.04
CA GLY A 49 0.19 8.41 -4.75
C GLY A 49 0.72 9.08 -6.03
N LYS A 50 0.92 10.39 -5.96
CA LYS A 50 1.71 11.15 -6.96
C LYS A 50 3.23 10.86 -6.81
N PHE A 51 3.62 10.39 -5.62
CA PHE A 51 4.97 9.97 -5.26
C PHE A 51 4.94 8.57 -4.66
N VAL A 52 5.86 7.69 -5.11
CA VAL A 52 6.41 6.60 -4.28
C VAL A 52 6.86 7.27 -2.99
N ILE A 53 6.62 6.78 -1.77
CA ILE A 53 7.26 7.40 -0.58
C ILE A 53 8.67 6.91 -0.57
N PRO A 54 9.66 7.78 -0.31
CA PRO A 54 11.00 7.32 -0.33
C PRO A 54 11.16 6.26 0.68
N GLU A 55 10.84 6.61 1.89
CA GLU A 55 11.57 6.14 3.02
C GLU A 55 11.20 4.71 3.48
N LYS A 56 10.35 4.02 2.71
CA LYS A 56 9.82 2.67 2.97
C LYS A 56 9.74 1.79 1.71
N GLY A 57 10.81 1.58 0.93
CA GLY A 57 12.22 1.72 1.29
C GLY A 57 12.90 2.96 0.74
N HIS A 58 13.35 3.85 1.63
CA HIS A 58 14.31 4.93 1.33
C HIS A 58 14.08 6.03 0.21
N ALA A 59 13.46 5.85 -1.00
CA ALA A 59 13.47 6.83 -2.15
C ALA A 59 12.17 7.01 -3.05
N GLY A 60 11.58 8.21 -3.13
CA GLY A 60 10.16 8.46 -3.42
C GLY A 60 9.75 9.91 -3.06
N PHE A 61 10.57 10.82 -3.54
CA PHE A 61 10.31 12.23 -3.45
C PHE A 61 10.16 12.69 -4.89
N CYS A 62 9.12 13.45 -5.16
CA CYS A 62 9.24 14.48 -6.17
C CYS A 62 8.38 15.67 -5.70
N PRO A 63 8.77 16.91 -6.00
CA PRO A 63 8.35 18.10 -5.26
C PRO A 63 7.25 18.92 -5.97
N GLU A 64 6.72 18.40 -7.08
CA GLU A 64 5.85 19.05 -8.08
C GLU A 64 6.45 20.23 -8.87
N ALA A 65 5.97 20.41 -10.10
CA ALA A 65 5.61 21.74 -10.58
C ALA A 65 4.07 21.82 -10.50
N GLY A 66 3.54 22.51 -9.48
CA GLY A 66 2.11 22.49 -9.22
C GLY A 66 1.69 23.13 -7.91
N MET A 67 1.34 22.32 -6.91
CA MET A 67 0.79 22.81 -5.64
C MET A 67 0.89 21.75 -4.53
N THR A 68 1.41 22.19 -3.38
CA THR A 68 1.45 21.45 -2.11
C THR A 68 0.39 22.04 -1.16
N TYR A 69 -0.40 21.20 -0.49
CA TYR A 69 -1.30 21.65 0.57
C TYR A 69 -0.80 21.16 1.95
N PRO A 70 -0.76 22.04 2.97
CA PRO A 70 -0.35 21.66 4.31
C PRO A 70 -1.42 20.78 4.98
N GLN A 71 -0.95 19.82 5.77
CA GLN A 71 -1.77 19.05 6.69
C GLN A 71 -2.28 19.95 7.82
N TYR A 72 -3.62 20.05 7.95
CA TYR A 72 -4.37 19.92 9.21
C TYR A 72 -5.68 19.18 8.90
#